data_AF-A0A0M9ENU6-F1
#
_entry.id   AF-A0A0M9ENU6-F1
#
_cell.length_a   1.000
_cell.length_b   1.000
_cell.length_c   1.000
_cell.angle_alpha   90.00
_cell.angle_beta   90.00
_cell.angle_gamma   90.00
#
_symmetry.space_group_name_H-M   'P 1'
#
loop_
_entity.id
_entity.type
_entity.pdbx_description
1 polymer ?
#
loop_
_entity_poly.entity_id
_entity_poly.type
_entity_poly.pdbx_seq_one_letter_code
_entity_poly.pdbx_strand_id
1 'polypeptide(L)'
;MLIYDPLILIQALALADSAFFNDIRRPEKFHSLVVPANTDRIRLLWKNEWLDRPIFRDVEKSEDDLIISANKAISYQKERQNLIKLGRSLGIEKSLEWYDIRRGSGKRLNDAVTPEERNKIMGHRKGDSNTYLTYYMSNFIDADCQSICFGSAPRRDIVLLAAQLRYHSGAPKSLTTDQLADIDADKYLARYRRGKTLAKEEWKQKGYRSREDAAGTNMRKQYDKYSTKAISRRQKLKAKSLRLAIEEFHRIVHIEEVDRQLEGSKPAAEVIAPSDKTYEIPERAQIALLFSKLADALDRESIYCIRVELVNVFVALAQQREDPVKLASKRGLKSSASRQAKLARQRQTDPSVSVANFKGPKPTITSASLCHDPGYSCPFCQSQGFESKFGRIDVLARHIREHLRKKSGPFRCLWRDCRSFLADSEHFAGHADREHGLKLPPQVLRK
;
A
#
# COMPACT_ATOMS: atom_id res chain seq x y z
N MET A 1 -21.58 7.26 9.88
CA MET A 1 -21.26 6.47 8.68
C MET A 1 -20.07 5.58 9.03
N LEU A 2 -20.29 4.27 9.18
CA LEU A 2 -19.18 3.31 9.16
C LEU A 2 -18.44 3.53 7.83
N ILE A 3 -17.10 3.47 7.81
CA ILE A 3 -16.28 3.70 6.61
C ILE A 3 -16.70 2.75 5.45
N TYR A 4 -17.38 1.66 5.78
CA TYR A 4 -18.00 0.69 4.88
C TYR A 4 -19.17 0.01 5.61
N ASP A 5 -20.19 -0.42 4.87
CA ASP A 5 -21.23 -1.32 5.37
C ASP A 5 -20.60 -2.71 5.59
N PRO A 6 -20.49 -3.20 6.84
CA PRO A 6 -19.84 -4.49 7.11
C PRO A 6 -20.57 -5.65 6.44
N LEU A 7 -21.86 -5.50 6.11
CA LEU A 7 -22.62 -6.53 5.42
C LEU A 7 -22.06 -6.79 4.01
N ILE A 8 -21.52 -5.77 3.32
CA ILE A 8 -20.91 -5.94 1.99
C ILE A 8 -19.72 -6.91 2.09
N LEU A 9 -18.84 -6.70 3.07
CA LEU A 9 -17.66 -7.55 3.27
C LEU A 9 -18.05 -8.96 3.73
N ILE A 10 -19.01 -9.08 4.65
CA ILE A 10 -19.49 -10.37 5.13
C ILE A 10 -20.13 -11.17 4.00
N GLN A 11 -20.99 -10.54 3.18
CA GLN A 11 -21.60 -11.18 2.02
C GLN A 11 -20.55 -11.61 1.00
N ALA A 12 -19.60 -10.74 0.66
CA ALA A 12 -18.56 -11.05 -0.31
C ALA A 12 -17.69 -12.23 0.15
N LEU A 13 -17.25 -12.23 1.40
CA LEU A 13 -16.45 -13.33 1.95
C LEU A 13 -17.26 -14.64 2.00
N ALA A 14 -18.52 -14.60 2.46
CA ALA A 14 -19.38 -15.78 2.50
C ALA A 14 -19.67 -16.35 1.11
N LEU A 15 -19.82 -15.51 0.09
CA LEU A 15 -19.98 -15.92 -1.31
C LEU A 15 -18.68 -16.52 -1.87
N ALA A 16 -17.53 -15.87 -1.64
CA ALA A 16 -16.23 -16.38 -2.07
C ALA A 16 -15.91 -17.76 -1.46
N ASP A 17 -16.34 -17.97 -0.21
CA ASP A 17 -16.21 -19.22 0.53
C ASP A 17 -17.29 -20.26 0.22
N SER A 18 -18.33 -19.90 -0.57
CA SER A 18 -19.52 -20.74 -0.78
C SER A 18 -20.15 -21.22 0.54
N ALA A 19 -20.22 -20.33 1.54
CA ALA A 19 -20.59 -20.64 2.91
C ALA A 19 -22.09 -20.86 3.13
N PHE A 20 -22.95 -20.34 2.24
CA PHE A 20 -24.40 -20.50 2.34
C PHE A 20 -24.81 -21.97 2.13
N PHE A 21 -25.85 -22.39 2.87
CA PHE A 21 -26.41 -23.73 2.74
C PHE A 21 -27.07 -23.95 1.38
N ASN A 22 -27.81 -22.95 0.91
CA ASN A 22 -28.40 -22.93 -0.43
C ASN A 22 -27.35 -22.51 -1.47
N ASP A 23 -27.55 -22.87 -2.74
CA ASP A 23 -26.65 -22.55 -3.86
C ASP A 23 -26.76 -21.06 -4.28
N ILE A 24 -26.33 -20.18 -3.38
CA ILE A 24 -26.26 -18.74 -3.60
C ILE A 24 -24.82 -18.39 -3.98
N ARG A 25 -24.59 -18.14 -5.28
CA ARG A 25 -23.25 -17.80 -5.82
C ARG A 25 -23.08 -16.32 -6.16
N ARG A 26 -24.16 -15.54 -6.07
CA ARG A 26 -24.25 -14.20 -6.61
C ARG A 26 -25.06 -13.29 -5.68
N PRO A 27 -24.63 -12.05 -5.42
CA PRO A 27 -25.33 -11.14 -4.52
C PRO A 27 -26.74 -10.77 -4.99
N GLU A 28 -26.98 -10.74 -6.30
CA GLU A 28 -28.30 -10.46 -6.88
C GLU A 28 -29.36 -11.46 -6.40
N LYS A 29 -28.95 -12.69 -6.09
CA LYS A 29 -29.85 -13.73 -5.59
C LYS A 29 -30.47 -13.36 -4.25
N PHE A 30 -29.78 -12.64 -3.37
CA PHE A 30 -30.35 -12.19 -2.10
C PHE A 30 -31.62 -11.36 -2.31
N HIS A 31 -31.64 -10.55 -3.37
CA HIS A 31 -32.73 -9.63 -3.68
C HIS A 31 -33.85 -10.28 -4.49
N SER A 32 -33.57 -11.39 -5.17
CA SER A 32 -34.61 -12.19 -5.81
C SER A 32 -35.47 -12.99 -4.82
N LEU A 33 -35.05 -13.06 -3.54
CA LEU A 33 -35.79 -13.78 -2.52
C LEU A 33 -36.99 -12.96 -2.04
N VAL A 34 -38.15 -13.58 -2.02
CA VAL A 34 -39.39 -13.00 -1.51
C VAL A 34 -39.70 -13.63 -0.16
N VAL A 35 -40.03 -12.81 0.83
CA VAL A 35 -40.52 -13.28 2.12
C VAL A 35 -41.97 -13.76 1.93
N PRO A 36 -42.28 -15.05 2.19
CA PRO A 36 -43.65 -15.55 2.08
C PRO A 36 -44.63 -14.82 3.00
N ALA A 37 -45.89 -14.68 2.57
CA ALA A 37 -46.91 -13.89 3.30
C ALA A 37 -47.21 -14.38 4.73
N ASN A 38 -46.87 -15.64 5.05
CA ASN A 38 -47.07 -16.26 6.36
C ASN A 38 -45.87 -16.13 7.32
N THR A 39 -44.81 -15.42 6.94
CA THR A 39 -43.64 -15.18 7.79
C THR A 39 -43.16 -13.73 7.64
N ASP A 40 -42.55 -13.19 8.70
CA ASP A 40 -41.99 -11.83 8.67
C ASP A 40 -40.57 -11.78 8.11
N ARG A 41 -39.91 -12.94 7.97
CA ARG A 41 -38.51 -13.05 7.53
C ARG A 41 -38.19 -14.40 6.90
N ILE A 42 -37.12 -14.39 6.11
CA ILE A 42 -36.40 -15.59 5.66
C ILE A 42 -34.98 -15.56 6.24
N ARG A 43 -34.46 -16.73 6.62
CA ARG A 43 -33.11 -16.87 7.18
C ARG A 43 -32.21 -17.56 6.19
N LEU A 44 -31.10 -16.91 5.85
CA LEU A 44 -30.03 -17.52 5.08
C LEU A 44 -29.11 -18.24 6.05
N LEU A 45 -29.09 -19.57 5.97
CA LEU A 45 -28.26 -20.40 6.84
C LEU A 45 -26.90 -20.62 6.20
N TRP A 46 -25.86 -20.70 7.04
CA TRP A 46 -24.54 -21.17 6.63
C TRP A 46 -24.48 -22.69 6.75
N LYS A 47 -23.63 -23.33 5.95
CA LYS A 47 -23.30 -24.75 6.12
C LYS A 47 -22.61 -24.95 7.47
N ASN A 48 -22.86 -26.08 8.11
CA ASN A 48 -22.36 -26.37 9.46
C ASN A 48 -20.83 -26.21 9.59
N GLU A 49 -20.08 -26.58 8.56
CA GLU A 49 -18.61 -26.44 8.52
C GLU A 49 -18.10 -24.99 8.58
N TRP A 50 -18.95 -23.99 8.35
CA TRP A 50 -18.63 -22.56 8.39
C TRP A 50 -19.06 -21.87 9.68
N LEU A 51 -19.81 -22.53 10.57
CA LEU A 51 -20.36 -21.89 11.79
C LEU A 51 -19.27 -21.47 12.77
N ASP A 52 -18.22 -22.28 12.92
CA ASP A 52 -17.10 -22.02 13.84
C ASP A 52 -15.91 -21.32 13.17
N ARG A 53 -16.01 -21.00 11.87
CA ARG A 53 -14.91 -20.37 11.12
C ARG A 53 -14.96 -18.85 11.27
N PRO A 54 -13.84 -18.21 11.62
CA PRO A 54 -13.76 -16.76 11.61
C PRO A 54 -14.02 -16.20 10.21
N ILE A 55 -14.76 -15.09 10.11
CA ILE A 55 -14.97 -14.38 8.82
C ILE A 55 -13.64 -13.78 8.34
N PHE A 56 -12.98 -13.03 9.21
CA PHE A 56 -11.67 -12.41 8.92
C PHE A 56 -10.55 -13.35 9.35
N ARG A 57 -9.95 -14.03 8.37
CA ARG A 57 -8.97 -15.09 8.58
C ARG A 57 -7.54 -14.58 8.40
N ASP A 58 -6.62 -15.14 9.18
CA ASP A 58 -5.19 -14.87 9.06
C ASP A 58 -4.60 -15.66 7.88
N VAL A 59 -3.35 -15.38 7.52
CA VAL A 59 -2.60 -16.14 6.51
C VAL A 59 -1.54 -17.00 7.18
N GLU A 60 -1.38 -18.21 6.67
CA GLU A 60 -0.40 -19.20 7.11
C GLU A 60 0.57 -19.51 5.98
N LYS A 61 1.81 -19.82 6.36
CA LYS A 61 2.84 -20.19 5.39
C LYS A 61 2.79 -21.71 5.19
N SER A 62 2.39 -22.14 4.01
CA SER A 62 2.61 -23.49 3.48
C SER A 62 3.99 -23.55 2.79
N GLU A 63 4.49 -24.75 2.52
CA GLU A 63 5.87 -25.07 2.10
C GLU A 63 6.49 -24.01 1.16
N ASP A 64 5.75 -23.57 0.13
CA ASP A 64 6.13 -22.45 -0.75
C ASP A 64 5.03 -21.39 -0.94
N ASP A 65 3.94 -21.45 -0.19
CA ASP A 65 2.78 -20.59 -0.40
C ASP A 65 2.25 -19.87 0.86
N LEU A 66 1.51 -18.79 0.67
CA LEU A 66 0.70 -18.12 1.69
C LEU A 66 -0.75 -18.48 1.45
N ILE A 67 -1.30 -19.32 2.34
CA ILE A 67 -2.69 -19.75 2.29
C ILE A 67 -3.52 -19.02 3.34
N ILE A 68 -4.80 -18.79 3.06
CA ILE A 68 -5.74 -18.28 4.06
C ILE A 68 -6.00 -19.40 5.06
N SER A 69 -5.81 -19.13 6.35
CA SER A 69 -6.06 -20.11 7.41
C SER A 69 -7.55 -20.41 7.52
N ALA A 70 -7.94 -21.68 7.62
CA ALA A 70 -9.33 -22.06 7.78
C ALA A 70 -9.92 -21.61 9.14
N ASN A 71 -9.12 -21.67 10.20
CA ASN A 71 -9.61 -21.58 11.58
C ASN A 71 -9.00 -20.42 12.38
N LYS A 72 -7.93 -19.79 11.86
CA LYS A 72 -7.24 -18.73 12.59
C LYS A 72 -7.81 -17.37 12.23
N ALA A 73 -8.42 -16.71 13.21
CA ALA A 73 -8.86 -15.32 13.06
C ALA A 73 -7.65 -14.38 12.93
N ILE A 74 -7.80 -13.31 12.15
CA ILE A 74 -6.82 -12.22 12.16
C ILE A 74 -6.76 -11.59 13.55
N SER A 75 -5.55 -11.45 14.10
CA SER A 75 -5.40 -10.83 15.42
C SER A 75 -5.68 -9.32 15.37
N TYR A 76 -6.27 -8.78 16.45
CA TYR A 76 -6.50 -7.33 16.60
C TYR A 76 -5.21 -6.52 16.37
N GLN A 77 -4.08 -7.01 16.89
CA GLN A 77 -2.81 -6.31 16.77
C GLN A 77 -2.34 -6.23 15.30
N LYS A 78 -2.54 -7.30 14.53
CA LYS A 78 -2.20 -7.31 13.10
C LYS A 78 -3.08 -6.32 12.33
N GLU A 79 -4.38 -6.33 12.60
CA GLU A 79 -5.31 -5.45 11.90
C GLU A 79 -5.14 -3.97 12.30
N ARG A 80 -4.92 -3.69 13.59
CA ARG A 80 -4.55 -2.34 14.05
C ARG A 80 -3.31 -1.82 13.34
N GLN A 81 -2.30 -2.66 13.12
CA GLN A 81 -1.10 -2.26 12.36
C GLN A 81 -1.40 -1.97 10.89
N ASN A 82 -2.34 -2.69 10.26
CA ASN A 82 -2.78 -2.41 8.89
C ASN A 82 -3.44 -1.02 8.81
N LEU A 83 -4.35 -0.71 9.74
CA LEU A 83 -5.02 0.59 9.80
C LEU A 83 -4.04 1.74 10.05
N ILE A 84 -3.07 1.56 10.95
CA ILE A 84 -2.02 2.57 11.17
C ILE A 84 -1.23 2.81 9.88
N LYS A 85 -0.80 1.75 9.19
CA LYS A 85 -0.07 1.87 7.91
C LYS A 85 -0.92 2.59 6.85
N LEU A 86 -2.22 2.30 6.78
CA LEU A 86 -3.15 2.98 5.90
C LEU A 86 -3.17 4.49 6.21
N GLY A 87 -3.40 4.88 7.46
CA GLY A 87 -3.38 6.29 7.87
C GLY A 87 -2.05 7.00 7.53
N ARG A 88 -0.92 6.32 7.74
CA ARG A 88 0.40 6.85 7.34
C ARG A 88 0.56 6.99 5.83
N SER A 89 0.04 6.05 5.05
CA SER A 89 0.10 6.10 3.58
C SER A 89 -0.73 7.25 2.99
N LEU A 90 -1.81 7.62 3.69
CA LEU A 90 -2.63 8.78 3.37
C LEU A 90 -1.93 10.08 3.75
N GLY A 91 -1.12 10.09 4.82
CA GLY A 91 -0.46 11.30 5.32
C GLY A 91 -1.22 11.93 6.49
N ILE A 92 -1.86 11.09 7.31
CA ILE A 92 -2.52 11.53 8.55
C ILE A 92 -1.45 11.67 9.65
N GLU A 93 -1.48 12.81 10.35
CA GLU A 93 -0.54 13.13 11.44
C GLU A 93 -0.67 12.15 12.61
N LYS A 94 -1.91 11.86 13.00
CA LYS A 94 -2.23 10.91 14.06
C LYS A 94 -1.98 9.47 13.60
N SER A 95 -1.54 8.62 14.52
CA SER A 95 -1.59 7.18 14.31
C SER A 95 -3.05 6.73 14.31
N LEU A 96 -3.62 6.47 13.14
CA LEU A 96 -5.04 6.10 13.01
C LEU A 96 -5.30 4.72 13.61
N GLU A 97 -6.18 4.65 14.61
CA GLU A 97 -6.57 3.42 15.29
C GLU A 97 -8.08 3.16 15.22
N TRP A 98 -8.50 1.91 15.46
CA TRP A 98 -9.92 1.54 15.48
C TRP A 98 -10.71 2.33 16.52
N TYR A 99 -10.06 2.66 17.63
CA TYR A 99 -10.64 3.52 18.65
C TYR A 99 -11.01 4.91 18.11
N ASP A 100 -10.20 5.49 17.23
CA ASP A 100 -10.47 6.81 16.63
C ASP A 100 -11.71 6.78 15.74
N ILE A 101 -11.87 5.70 14.95
CA ILE A 101 -13.05 5.48 14.11
C ILE A 101 -14.29 5.30 14.98
N ARG A 102 -14.18 4.50 16.05
CA ARG A 102 -15.28 4.30 17.01
C ARG A 102 -15.64 5.59 17.71
N ARG A 103 -14.66 6.42 18.08
CA ARG A 103 -14.86 7.74 18.69
C ARG A 103 -15.59 8.71 17.76
N GLY A 104 -15.11 8.84 16.51
CA GLY A 104 -15.79 9.68 15.52
C GLY A 104 -17.22 9.21 15.23
N SER A 105 -17.43 7.88 15.18
CA SER A 105 -18.77 7.30 14.98
C SER A 105 -19.68 7.50 16.19
N GLY A 106 -19.16 7.28 17.40
CA GLY A 106 -19.89 7.46 18.65
C GLY A 106 -20.41 8.88 18.84
N LYS A 107 -19.63 9.87 18.41
CA LYS A 107 -20.07 11.28 18.38
C LYS A 107 -21.27 11.47 17.45
N ARG A 108 -21.18 11.01 16.20
CA ARG A 108 -22.31 11.10 15.25
C ARG A 108 -23.55 10.33 15.71
N LEU A 109 -23.36 9.20 16.42
CA LEU A 109 -24.47 8.47 17.03
C LEU A 109 -25.11 9.27 18.16
N ASN A 110 -24.31 9.91 19.02
CA ASN A 110 -24.81 10.76 20.10
C ASN A 110 -25.74 11.87 19.61
N ASP A 111 -25.48 12.40 18.42
CA ASP A 111 -26.30 13.47 17.85
C ASP A 111 -27.55 12.94 17.12
N ALA A 112 -27.59 11.64 16.80
CA ALA A 112 -28.61 11.02 15.96
C ALA A 112 -29.58 10.11 16.72
N VAL A 113 -29.20 9.58 17.88
CA VAL A 113 -29.99 8.63 18.67
C VAL A 113 -29.99 8.99 20.15
N THR A 114 -30.91 8.40 20.91
CA THR A 114 -30.96 8.60 22.37
C THR A 114 -29.67 8.10 23.06
N PRO A 115 -29.29 8.63 24.23
CA PRO A 115 -28.15 8.15 24.99
C PRO A 115 -28.19 6.64 25.28
N GLU A 116 -29.38 6.08 25.52
CA GLU A 116 -29.63 4.66 25.78
C GLU A 116 -29.35 3.82 24.54
N GLU A 117 -29.87 4.23 23.37
CA GLU A 117 -29.60 3.59 22.09
C GLU A 117 -28.12 3.67 21.73
N ARG A 118 -27.51 4.85 21.88
CA ARG A 118 -26.06 5.05 21.69
C ARG A 118 -25.27 4.10 22.59
N ASN A 119 -25.62 4.00 23.86
CA ASN A 119 -24.96 3.11 24.82
C ASN A 119 -25.12 1.64 24.41
N LYS A 120 -26.30 1.23 23.98
CA LYS A 120 -26.56 -0.13 23.49
C LYS A 120 -25.74 -0.45 22.24
N ILE A 121 -25.74 0.44 21.24
CA ILE A 121 -24.95 0.31 20.01
C ILE A 121 -23.46 0.24 20.31
N MET A 122 -23.00 1.09 21.24
CA MET A 122 -21.59 1.12 21.67
C MET A 122 -21.24 0.04 22.69
N GLY A 123 -22.18 -0.81 23.13
CA GLY A 123 -21.93 -1.85 24.14
C GLY A 123 -21.55 -1.31 25.52
N HIS A 124 -21.95 -0.09 25.87
CA HIS A 124 -21.79 0.49 27.20
C HIS A 124 -22.89 -0.04 28.12
N ARG A 125 -22.50 -0.71 29.22
CA ARG A 125 -23.42 -1.46 30.09
C ARG A 125 -23.87 -0.72 31.35
N LYS A 126 -23.29 0.43 31.66
CA LYS A 126 -23.51 1.12 32.94
C LYS A 126 -24.85 1.89 33.03
N GLY A 127 -25.65 1.90 31.96
CA GLY A 127 -26.90 2.67 31.90
C GLY A 127 -26.71 4.20 31.81
N ASP A 128 -25.55 4.72 32.25
CA ASP A 128 -25.19 6.13 32.20
C ASP A 128 -24.37 6.52 30.96
N SER A 129 -24.21 7.83 30.75
CA SER A 129 -23.36 8.38 29.68
C SER A 129 -21.89 8.53 30.08
N ASN A 130 -21.48 8.11 31.28
CA ASN A 130 -20.16 8.42 31.83
C ASN A 130 -19.03 7.87 30.95
N THR A 131 -19.17 6.62 30.51
CA THR A 131 -18.19 5.99 29.60
C THR A 131 -18.05 6.78 28.29
N TYR A 132 -19.16 7.29 27.74
CA TYR A 132 -19.13 8.13 26.55
C TYR A 132 -18.43 9.47 26.83
N LEU A 133 -18.84 10.18 27.88
CA LEU A 133 -18.31 11.49 28.23
C LEU A 133 -16.79 11.47 28.53
N THR A 134 -16.32 10.47 29.27
CA THR A 134 -14.89 10.36 29.63
C THR A 134 -14.01 10.00 28.45
N TYR A 135 -14.44 9.04 27.61
CA TYR A 135 -13.55 8.42 26.64
C TYR A 135 -13.83 8.86 25.19
N TYR A 136 -15.10 9.05 24.85
CA TYR A 136 -15.52 9.23 23.46
C TYR A 136 -15.85 10.68 23.08
N MET A 137 -16.34 11.48 24.03
CA MET A 137 -16.60 12.90 23.79
C MET A 137 -15.32 13.61 23.34
N SER A 138 -15.43 14.41 22.28
CA SER A 138 -14.31 15.20 21.76
C SER A 138 -14.00 16.34 22.72
N ASN A 139 -12.71 16.66 22.91
CA ASN A 139 -12.30 17.89 23.60
C ASN A 139 -12.56 19.13 22.74
N PHE A 140 -12.68 18.93 21.42
CA PHE A 140 -13.11 19.96 20.48
C PHE A 140 -14.64 19.97 20.42
N ILE A 141 -15.24 21.09 20.85
CA ILE A 141 -16.66 21.37 20.71
C ILE A 141 -16.89 21.89 19.29
N ASP A 142 -17.57 21.09 18.47
CA ASP A 142 -17.91 21.41 17.08
C ASP A 142 -19.24 22.17 16.97
N ALA A 143 -19.51 23.01 17.97
CA ALA A 143 -20.58 23.99 17.93
C ALA A 143 -19.96 25.37 17.71
N ASP A 144 -20.60 26.16 16.85
CA ASP A 144 -20.27 27.57 16.70
C ASP A 144 -20.85 28.34 17.90
N CYS A 145 -20.16 28.26 19.04
CA CYS A 145 -20.58 28.88 20.29
C CYS A 145 -20.81 30.39 20.14
N GLN A 146 -20.03 31.04 19.27
CA GLN A 146 -20.20 32.47 18.99
C GLN A 146 -21.56 32.73 18.33
N SER A 147 -21.89 31.98 17.28
CA SER A 147 -23.19 32.11 16.61
C SER A 147 -24.36 31.76 17.53
N ILE A 148 -24.19 30.79 18.43
CA ILE A 148 -25.18 30.48 19.47
C ILE A 148 -25.38 31.67 20.40
N CYS A 149 -24.30 32.23 20.97
CA CYS A 149 -24.39 33.36 21.90
C CYS A 149 -24.99 34.62 21.27
N PHE A 150 -24.71 34.87 20.00
CA PHE A 150 -25.16 36.06 19.28
C PHE A 150 -26.41 35.84 18.42
N GLY A 151 -27.05 34.66 18.49
CA GLY A 151 -28.26 34.35 17.71
C GLY A 151 -28.04 34.42 16.19
N SER A 152 -26.82 34.20 15.72
CA SER A 152 -26.42 34.32 14.32
C SER A 152 -26.45 32.95 13.61
N ALA A 153 -26.41 32.97 12.27
CA ALA A 153 -26.31 31.75 11.48
C ALA A 153 -24.96 31.03 11.70
N PRO A 154 -24.95 29.74 12.07
CA PRO A 154 -23.73 29.02 12.43
C PRO A 154 -22.85 28.68 11.21
N ARG A 155 -21.53 28.86 11.34
CA ARG A 155 -20.52 28.53 10.32
C ARG A 155 -20.08 27.06 10.40
N ARG A 156 -21.03 26.16 10.10
CA ARG A 156 -20.86 24.71 10.29
C ARG A 156 -19.74 24.12 9.44
N ASP A 157 -19.57 24.60 8.22
CA ASP A 157 -18.54 24.18 7.28
C ASP A 157 -17.12 24.39 7.84
N ILE A 158 -16.82 25.57 8.35
CA ILE A 158 -15.51 25.92 8.92
C ILE A 158 -15.24 25.09 10.18
N VAL A 159 -16.24 24.99 11.06
CA VAL A 159 -16.12 24.22 12.31
C VAL A 159 -15.90 22.73 12.01
N LEU A 160 -16.60 22.18 11.02
CA LEU A 160 -16.41 20.80 10.57
C LEU A 160 -15.01 20.58 10.00
N LEU A 161 -14.51 21.51 9.18
CA LEU A 161 -13.14 21.45 8.64
C LEU A 161 -12.08 21.48 9.76
N ALA A 162 -12.25 22.35 10.75
CA ALA A 162 -11.35 22.44 11.91
C ALA A 162 -11.37 21.16 12.78
N ALA A 163 -12.49 20.43 12.80
CA ALA A 163 -12.65 19.18 13.56
C ALA A 163 -12.04 17.95 12.87
N GLN A 164 -11.59 18.04 11.62
CA GLN A 164 -11.08 16.89 10.86
C GLN A 164 -9.71 16.40 11.35
N LEU A 165 -9.38 15.15 11.02
CA LEU A 165 -8.02 14.64 11.19
C LEU A 165 -7.07 15.43 10.30
N ARG A 166 -5.95 15.87 10.89
CA ARG A 166 -4.89 16.58 10.17
C ARG A 166 -4.26 15.66 9.12
N TYR A 167 -4.34 16.11 7.89
CA TYR A 167 -3.93 15.38 6.69
C TYR A 167 -3.02 16.27 5.85
N HIS A 168 -1.95 15.69 5.30
CA HIS A 168 -1.16 16.32 4.27
C HIS A 168 -0.55 15.26 3.36
N SER A 169 -0.78 15.37 2.04
CA SER A 169 -0.34 14.37 1.06
C SER A 169 1.19 14.20 1.01
N GLY A 170 1.93 15.29 1.26
CA GLY A 170 3.38 15.36 1.36
C GLY A 170 3.99 14.84 2.67
N ALA A 171 3.19 14.40 3.64
CA ALA A 171 3.71 13.93 4.92
C ALA A 171 4.65 12.72 4.74
N PRO A 172 5.74 12.61 5.53
CA PRO A 172 6.70 11.52 5.41
C PRO A 172 6.07 10.13 5.59
N LYS A 173 6.18 9.29 4.55
CA LYS A 173 5.66 7.90 4.56
C LYS A 173 6.71 6.87 5.00
N SER A 174 7.99 7.26 4.99
CA SER A 174 9.11 6.45 5.42
C SER A 174 10.30 7.32 5.81
N LEU A 175 11.19 6.76 6.63
CA LEU A 175 12.44 7.42 7.01
C LEU A 175 13.38 7.59 5.81
N THR A 176 14.13 8.69 5.82
CA THR A 176 15.23 8.94 4.87
C THR A 176 16.43 8.03 5.15
N THR A 177 17.34 7.94 4.19
CA THR A 177 18.58 7.16 4.35
C THR A 177 19.42 7.66 5.52
N ASP A 178 19.46 8.99 5.74
CA ASP A 178 20.22 9.61 6.82
C ASP A 178 19.61 9.27 8.19
N GLN A 179 18.29 9.40 8.33
CA GLN A 179 17.60 9.01 9.56
C GLN A 179 17.80 7.52 9.88
N LEU A 180 17.87 6.67 8.85
CA LEU A 180 18.20 5.25 9.03
C LEU A 180 19.65 5.02 9.45
N ALA A 181 20.59 5.82 8.94
CA ALA A 181 22.00 5.77 9.35
C ALA A 181 22.16 6.18 10.82
N ASP A 182 21.47 7.22 11.25
CA ASP A 182 21.46 7.67 12.66
C ASP A 182 20.93 6.57 13.60
N ILE A 183 19.86 5.89 13.20
CA ILE A 183 19.33 4.74 13.94
C ILE A 183 20.37 3.62 14.01
N ASP A 184 21.07 3.35 12.91
CA ASP A 184 22.07 2.28 12.85
C ASP A 184 23.35 2.63 13.65
N ALA A 185 23.57 3.91 13.97
CA ALA A 185 24.61 4.43 14.87
C ALA A 185 24.22 4.40 16.37
N ASP A 186 23.00 4.00 16.74
CA ASP A 186 22.58 3.90 18.15
C ASP A 186 23.51 3.01 18.98
N LYS A 187 24.05 3.58 20.08
CA LYS A 187 25.06 2.92 20.93
C LYS A 187 24.58 1.55 21.46
N TYR A 188 23.30 1.44 21.82
CA TYR A 188 22.72 0.20 22.33
C TYR A 188 22.51 -0.84 21.23
N LEU A 189 22.03 -0.42 20.05
CA LEU A 189 21.92 -1.28 18.88
C LEU A 189 23.29 -1.84 18.47
N ALA A 190 24.32 -0.99 18.44
CA ALA A 190 25.70 -1.40 18.20
C ALA A 190 26.19 -2.42 19.24
N ARG A 191 25.92 -2.19 20.54
CA ARG A 191 26.23 -3.13 21.62
C ARG A 191 25.53 -4.49 21.42
N TYR A 192 24.25 -4.51 21.07
CA TYR A 192 23.53 -5.76 20.83
C TYR A 192 24.03 -6.50 19.59
N ARG A 193 24.38 -5.77 18.52
CA ARG A 193 25.01 -6.35 17.34
C ARG A 193 26.36 -6.99 17.68
N ARG A 194 27.21 -6.31 18.46
CA ARG A 194 28.48 -6.88 18.96
C ARG A 194 28.26 -8.14 19.78
N GLY A 195 27.34 -8.12 20.75
CA GLY A 195 27.02 -9.31 21.56
C GLY A 195 26.54 -10.50 20.71
N LYS A 196 25.74 -10.23 19.67
CA LYS A 196 25.33 -11.25 18.70
C LYS A 196 26.51 -11.81 17.91
N THR A 197 27.43 -10.97 17.46
CA THR A 197 28.62 -11.36 16.71
C THR A 197 29.56 -12.21 17.58
N LEU A 198 29.85 -11.77 18.81
CA LEU A 198 30.69 -12.51 19.75
C LEU A 198 30.14 -13.91 20.05
N ALA A 199 28.83 -14.02 20.30
CA ALA A 199 28.20 -15.33 20.53
C ALA A 199 28.28 -16.25 19.30
N LYS A 200 28.24 -15.69 18.08
CA LYS A 200 28.42 -16.43 16.83
C LYS A 200 29.87 -16.88 16.64
N GLU A 201 30.83 -16.04 17.01
CA GLU A 201 32.26 -16.37 16.95
C GLU A 201 32.62 -17.45 17.97
N GLU A 202 32.10 -17.35 19.19
CA GLU A 202 32.33 -18.34 20.24
C GLU A 202 31.83 -19.74 19.85
N TRP A 203 30.63 -19.86 19.27
CA TRP A 203 30.16 -21.19 18.84
C TRP A 203 31.00 -21.73 17.68
N LYS A 204 31.54 -20.86 16.81
CA LYS A 204 32.33 -21.29 15.65
C LYS A 204 33.65 -21.85 16.12
N GLN A 205 34.26 -21.22 17.13
CA GLN A 205 35.47 -21.71 17.79
C GLN A 205 35.26 -23.08 18.43
N LYS A 206 34.06 -23.36 18.96
CA LYS A 206 33.70 -24.68 19.52
C LYS A 206 33.25 -25.71 18.47
N GLY A 207 33.44 -25.43 17.18
CA GLY A 207 33.20 -26.39 16.09
C GLY A 207 31.78 -26.42 15.52
N TYR A 208 30.85 -25.60 16.01
CA TYR A 208 29.49 -25.55 15.48
C TYR A 208 29.44 -24.74 14.18
N ARG A 209 28.93 -25.35 13.09
CA ARG A 209 28.92 -24.74 11.75
C ARG A 209 27.69 -23.87 11.53
N SER A 210 26.56 -24.24 12.11
CA SER A 210 25.28 -23.56 11.93
C SER A 210 24.67 -23.07 13.25
N ARG A 211 23.60 -22.29 13.11
CA ARG A 211 22.76 -21.86 14.23
C ARG A 211 22.05 -23.07 14.84
N GLU A 212 21.61 -23.98 14.00
CA GLU A 212 20.87 -25.18 14.37
C GLU A 212 21.79 -26.17 15.09
N ASP A 213 23.05 -26.31 14.66
CA ASP A 213 24.05 -27.19 15.29
C ASP A 213 24.35 -26.76 16.73
N ALA A 214 24.35 -25.45 16.98
CA ALA A 214 24.60 -24.90 18.32
C ALA A 214 23.37 -24.97 19.25
N ALA A 215 22.27 -25.64 18.85
CA ALA A 215 21.07 -25.77 19.67
C ALA A 215 21.38 -26.31 21.08
N GLY A 216 20.63 -25.83 22.08
CA GLY A 216 20.84 -26.20 23.49
C GLY A 216 22.02 -25.50 24.20
N THR A 217 23.01 -24.97 23.47
CA THR A 217 24.18 -24.32 24.07
C THR A 217 23.89 -22.93 24.67
N ASN A 218 24.74 -22.46 25.59
CA ASN A 218 24.65 -21.09 26.13
C ASN A 218 24.92 -20.04 25.04
N MET A 219 25.88 -20.27 24.15
CA MET A 219 26.23 -19.35 23.04
C MET A 219 25.03 -19.12 22.12
N ARG A 220 24.27 -20.17 21.81
CA ARG A 220 23.02 -20.08 21.07
C ARG A 220 21.98 -19.21 21.76
N LYS A 221 21.79 -19.41 23.07
CA LYS A 221 20.88 -18.60 23.89
C LYS A 221 21.30 -17.12 23.88
N GLN A 222 22.60 -16.83 23.99
CA GLN A 222 23.13 -15.46 23.89
C GLN A 222 22.91 -14.85 22.52
N TYR A 223 23.19 -15.61 21.44
CA TYR A 223 22.94 -15.16 20.07
C TYR A 223 21.48 -14.76 19.86
N ASP A 224 20.52 -15.62 20.25
CA ASP A 224 19.09 -15.35 20.08
C ASP A 224 18.63 -14.16 20.93
N LYS A 225 19.12 -14.08 22.18
CA LYS A 225 18.86 -12.94 23.07
C LYS A 225 19.33 -11.63 22.44
N TYR A 226 20.57 -11.55 21.97
CA TYR A 226 21.11 -10.32 21.37
C TYR A 226 20.50 -10.02 20.01
N SER A 227 20.17 -11.04 19.21
CA SER A 227 19.45 -10.87 17.94
C SER A 227 18.07 -10.26 18.17
N THR A 228 17.31 -10.79 19.13
CA THR A 228 15.99 -10.29 19.50
C THR A 228 16.07 -8.85 20.03
N LYS A 229 17.03 -8.56 20.92
CA LYS A 229 17.26 -7.21 21.44
C LYS A 229 17.61 -6.22 20.32
N ALA A 230 18.48 -6.60 19.39
CA ALA A 230 18.86 -5.76 18.25
C ALA A 230 17.66 -5.47 17.33
N ILE A 231 16.87 -6.48 16.98
CA ILE A 231 15.66 -6.33 16.14
C ILE A 231 14.65 -5.43 16.82
N SER A 232 14.32 -5.71 18.08
CA SER A 232 13.34 -4.92 18.85
C SER A 232 13.79 -3.47 19.04
N ARG A 233 15.07 -3.24 19.39
CA ARG A 233 15.64 -1.88 19.52
C ARG A 233 15.54 -1.11 18.22
N ARG A 234 15.95 -1.72 17.09
CA ARG A 234 15.90 -1.07 15.78
C ARG A 234 14.46 -0.74 15.36
N GLN A 235 13.51 -1.64 15.59
CA GLN A 235 12.09 -1.39 15.30
C GLN A 235 11.53 -0.24 16.14
N LYS A 236 11.83 -0.21 17.45
CA LYS A 236 11.42 0.89 18.35
C LYS A 236 11.99 2.24 17.90
N LEU A 237 13.28 2.28 17.54
CA LEU A 237 13.93 3.50 17.04
C LEU A 237 13.31 3.97 15.72
N LYS A 238 13.03 3.05 14.78
CA LYS A 238 12.34 3.38 13.53
C LYS A 238 10.95 3.96 13.76
N ALA A 239 10.16 3.32 14.62
CA ALA A 239 8.81 3.80 14.94
C ALA A 239 8.86 5.19 15.59
N LYS A 240 9.78 5.40 16.54
CA LYS A 240 9.98 6.71 17.19
C LYS A 240 10.42 7.79 16.21
N SER A 241 11.44 7.51 15.40
CA SER A 241 11.97 8.48 14.44
C SER A 241 10.94 8.84 13.36
N LEU A 242 10.18 7.87 12.87
CA LEU A 242 9.15 8.14 11.86
C LEU A 242 8.02 8.99 12.44
N ARG A 243 7.59 8.69 13.67
CA ARG A 243 6.59 9.49 14.37
C ARG A 243 7.05 10.95 14.52
N LEU A 244 8.29 11.17 14.98
CA LEU A 244 8.84 12.51 15.13
C LEU A 244 8.96 13.25 13.79
N ALA A 245 9.38 12.56 12.72
CA ALA A 245 9.47 13.17 11.40
C ALA A 245 8.10 13.63 10.87
N ILE A 246 7.04 12.86 11.14
CA ILE A 246 5.67 13.21 10.76
C ILE A 246 5.17 14.39 11.61
N GLU A 247 5.33 14.33 12.94
CA GLU A 247 4.93 15.42 13.85
C GLU A 247 5.61 16.73 13.48
N GLU A 248 6.92 16.68 13.21
CA GLU A 248 7.69 17.86 12.82
C GLU A 248 7.26 18.41 11.46
N PHE A 249 7.00 17.54 10.49
CA PHE A 249 6.47 17.94 9.19
C PHE A 249 5.13 18.70 9.34
N HIS A 250 4.16 18.13 10.08
CA HIS A 250 2.86 18.78 10.28
C HIS A 250 2.96 20.07 11.10
N ARG A 251 4.01 20.23 11.92
CA ARG A 251 4.28 21.48 12.63
C ARG A 251 4.81 22.57 11.71
N ILE A 252 5.76 22.23 10.82
CA ILE A 252 6.48 23.20 9.99
C ILE A 252 5.74 23.56 8.70
N VAL A 253 5.08 22.59 8.04
CA VAL A 253 4.49 22.79 6.71
C VAL A 253 3.51 23.96 6.65
N HIS A 254 2.80 24.22 7.76
CA HIS A 254 1.87 25.34 7.85
C HIS A 254 2.58 26.69 7.97
N ILE A 255 3.75 26.74 8.61
CA ILE A 255 4.57 27.95 8.71
C ILE A 255 5.08 28.32 7.32
N GLU A 256 5.71 27.36 6.64
CA GLU A 256 6.24 27.53 5.28
C GLU A 256 5.14 27.95 4.28
N GLU A 257 3.95 27.35 4.40
CA GLU A 257 2.81 27.69 3.53
C GLU A 257 2.27 29.10 3.81
N VAL A 258 2.21 29.52 5.07
CA VAL A 258 1.79 30.88 5.42
C VAL A 258 2.80 31.90 4.90
N ASP A 259 4.10 31.67 5.12
CA ASP A 259 5.16 32.56 4.63
C ASP A 259 5.09 32.72 3.11
N ARG A 260 4.95 31.60 2.38
CA ARG A 260 4.78 31.58 0.92
C ARG A 260 3.57 32.39 0.45
N GLN A 261 2.44 32.31 1.17
CA GLN A 261 1.23 33.09 0.82
C GLN A 261 1.37 34.57 1.17
N LEU A 262 2.04 34.92 2.27
CA LEU A 262 2.36 36.30 2.64
C LEU A 262 3.29 36.96 1.62
N GLU A 263 4.19 36.19 1.01
CA GLU A 263 5.03 36.61 -0.12
C GLU A 263 4.26 36.74 -1.46
N GLY A 264 2.95 36.49 -1.45
CA GLY A 264 2.06 36.64 -2.61
C GLY A 264 1.91 35.39 -3.47
N SER A 265 2.61 34.29 -3.14
CA SER A 265 2.54 33.03 -3.88
C SER A 265 1.40 32.15 -3.35
N LYS A 266 0.19 32.36 -3.88
CA LYS A 266 -0.97 31.52 -3.54
C LYS A 266 -0.84 30.11 -4.10
N PRO A 267 -1.39 29.07 -3.43
CA PRO A 267 -1.52 27.75 -4.04
C PRO A 267 -2.37 27.84 -5.31
N ALA A 268 -2.02 27.05 -6.33
CA ALA A 268 -2.91 26.86 -7.47
C ALA A 268 -4.25 26.32 -6.97
N ALA A 269 -5.36 26.70 -7.61
CA ALA A 269 -6.69 26.18 -7.31
C ALA A 269 -6.86 24.71 -7.73
N GLU A 270 -5.79 23.92 -7.69
CA GLU A 270 -5.84 22.48 -7.89
C GLU A 270 -6.60 21.87 -6.72
N VAL A 271 -7.89 21.63 -6.98
CA VAL A 271 -8.69 20.54 -6.41
C VAL A 271 -7.74 19.40 -6.08
N ILE A 272 -7.75 18.92 -4.84
CA ILE A 272 -6.97 17.77 -4.36
C ILE A 272 -6.95 16.73 -5.46
N ALA A 273 -5.91 16.74 -6.30
CA ALA A 273 -5.95 15.94 -7.51
C ALA A 273 -5.99 14.50 -7.03
N PRO A 274 -6.97 13.68 -7.46
CA PRO A 274 -6.99 12.29 -7.07
C PRO A 274 -5.62 11.73 -7.42
N SER A 275 -4.93 11.20 -6.41
CA SER A 275 -3.62 10.61 -6.58
C SER A 275 -3.67 9.65 -7.78
N ASP A 276 -2.73 9.78 -8.72
CA ASP A 276 -2.49 8.81 -9.81
C ASP A 276 -2.04 7.46 -9.22
N LYS A 277 -2.92 6.82 -8.45
CA LYS A 277 -2.69 5.52 -7.85
C LYS A 277 -2.91 4.49 -8.94
N THR A 278 -1.81 3.94 -9.42
CA THR A 278 -1.83 2.73 -10.22
C THR A 278 -2.07 1.53 -9.30
N TYR A 279 -3.16 0.82 -9.54
CA TYR A 279 -3.48 -0.43 -8.84
C TYR A 279 -2.94 -1.60 -9.67
N GLU A 280 -2.26 -2.53 -9.02
CA GLU A 280 -1.76 -3.75 -9.68
C GLU A 280 -2.90 -4.73 -9.98
N ILE A 281 -3.86 -4.83 -9.06
CA ILE A 281 -5.06 -5.65 -9.18
C ILE A 281 -6.21 -4.76 -9.69
N PRO A 282 -6.79 -5.03 -10.87
CA PRO A 282 -7.90 -4.25 -11.43
C PRO A 282 -9.10 -4.11 -10.50
N GLU A 283 -9.44 -5.17 -9.77
CA GLU A 283 -10.56 -5.21 -8.81
C GLU A 283 -10.37 -4.17 -7.69
N ARG A 284 -9.13 -3.87 -7.28
CA ARG A 284 -8.87 -2.79 -6.30
C ARG A 284 -9.11 -1.41 -6.88
N ALA A 285 -8.81 -1.20 -8.16
CA ALA A 285 -9.12 0.06 -8.85
C ALA A 285 -10.64 0.24 -8.96
N GLN A 286 -11.35 -0.83 -9.33
CA GLN A 286 -12.81 -0.84 -9.43
C GLN A 286 -13.45 -0.55 -8.06
N ILE A 287 -13.01 -1.20 -6.98
CA ILE A 287 -13.50 -0.92 -5.63
C ILE A 287 -13.30 0.54 -5.25
N ALA A 288 -12.13 1.13 -5.55
CA ALA A 288 -11.87 2.54 -5.27
C ALA A 288 -12.82 3.47 -6.03
N LEU A 289 -13.05 3.18 -7.32
CA LEU A 289 -14.02 3.92 -8.15
C LEU A 289 -15.45 3.78 -7.62
N LEU A 290 -15.87 2.57 -7.25
CA LEU A 290 -17.20 2.30 -6.73
C LEU A 290 -17.44 2.98 -5.38
N PHE A 291 -16.45 3.01 -4.49
CA PHE A 291 -16.56 3.79 -3.26
C PHE A 291 -16.68 5.30 -3.51
N SER A 292 -15.97 5.83 -4.51
CA SER A 292 -16.13 7.23 -4.91
C SER A 292 -17.55 7.49 -5.40
N LYS A 293 -18.07 6.67 -6.32
CA LYS A 293 -19.45 6.79 -6.83
C LYS A 293 -20.48 6.65 -5.71
N LEU A 294 -20.26 5.74 -4.76
CA LEU A 294 -21.16 5.54 -3.62
C LEU A 294 -21.22 6.77 -2.72
N ALA A 295 -20.12 7.52 -2.59
CA ALA A 295 -20.08 8.75 -1.80
C ALA A 295 -20.92 9.88 -2.44
N ASP A 296 -21.01 9.89 -3.77
CA ASP A 296 -21.75 10.88 -4.55
C ASP A 296 -23.20 10.46 -4.85
N ALA A 297 -23.57 9.21 -4.59
CA ALA A 297 -24.89 8.67 -4.90
C ALA A 297 -25.97 9.21 -3.95
N LEU A 298 -27.06 9.74 -4.52
CA LEU A 298 -28.15 10.39 -3.78
C LEU A 298 -29.44 9.55 -3.72
N ASP A 299 -29.70 8.72 -4.73
CA ASP A 299 -30.90 7.90 -4.81
C ASP A 299 -30.66 6.44 -4.36
N ARG A 300 -31.73 5.79 -3.90
CA ARG A 300 -31.65 4.45 -3.32
C ARG A 300 -31.28 3.38 -4.34
N GLU A 301 -31.70 3.52 -5.60
CA GLU A 301 -31.49 2.52 -6.64
C GLU A 301 -30.03 2.50 -7.09
N SER A 302 -29.43 3.67 -7.28
CA SER A 302 -27.99 3.80 -7.57
C SER A 302 -27.14 3.26 -6.42
N ILE A 303 -27.46 3.63 -5.17
CA ILE A 303 -26.76 3.10 -3.98
C ILE A 303 -26.84 1.57 -3.96
N TYR A 304 -28.01 1.03 -4.26
CA TYR A 304 -28.24 -0.41 -4.31
C TYR A 304 -27.39 -1.10 -5.39
N CYS A 305 -27.46 -0.63 -6.64
CA CYS A 305 -26.67 -1.18 -7.74
C CYS A 305 -25.16 -1.18 -7.43
N ILE A 306 -24.65 -0.07 -6.89
CA ILE A 306 -23.23 0.05 -6.52
C ILE A 306 -22.86 -0.93 -5.40
N ARG A 307 -23.75 -1.18 -4.42
CA ARG A 307 -23.50 -2.16 -3.35
C ARG A 307 -23.42 -3.59 -3.89
N VAL A 308 -24.31 -3.98 -4.79
CA VAL A 308 -24.28 -5.30 -5.44
C VAL A 308 -22.99 -5.46 -6.24
N GLU A 309 -22.61 -4.45 -7.02
CA GLU A 309 -21.36 -4.44 -7.79
C GLU A 309 -20.14 -4.53 -6.87
N LEU A 310 -20.12 -3.79 -5.76
CA LEU A 310 -19.06 -3.89 -4.75
C LEU A 310 -18.92 -5.31 -4.21
N VAL A 311 -20.02 -5.99 -3.88
CA VAL A 311 -19.96 -7.39 -3.41
C VAL A 311 -19.34 -8.28 -4.48
N ASN A 312 -19.77 -8.18 -5.74
CA ASN A 312 -19.20 -8.95 -6.85
C ASN A 312 -17.70 -8.71 -7.03
N VAL A 313 -17.25 -7.46 -7.00
CA VAL A 313 -15.83 -7.12 -7.16
C VAL A 313 -15.02 -7.58 -5.94
N PHE A 314 -15.56 -7.53 -4.72
CA PHE A 314 -14.91 -8.10 -3.54
C PHE A 314 -14.79 -9.63 -3.62
N VAL A 315 -15.80 -10.33 -4.13
CA VAL A 315 -15.73 -11.79 -4.38
C VAL A 315 -14.61 -12.11 -5.37
N ALA A 316 -14.55 -11.37 -6.48
CA ALA A 316 -13.48 -11.52 -7.47
C ALA A 316 -12.10 -11.23 -6.84
N LEU A 317 -11.98 -10.14 -6.08
CA LEU A 317 -10.74 -9.77 -5.39
C LEU A 317 -10.27 -10.86 -4.41
N ALA A 318 -11.18 -11.55 -3.73
CA ALA A 318 -10.83 -12.63 -2.80
C ALA A 318 -10.12 -13.80 -3.49
N GLN A 319 -10.26 -13.94 -4.81
CA GLN A 319 -9.60 -14.96 -5.63
C GLN A 319 -8.28 -14.46 -6.25
N GLN A 320 -7.96 -13.17 -6.09
CA GLN A 320 -6.75 -12.57 -6.64
C GLN A 320 -5.58 -12.58 -5.65
N ARG A 321 -4.36 -12.54 -6.20
CA ARG A 321 -3.13 -12.46 -5.43
C ARG A 321 -2.17 -11.44 -6.03
N GLU A 322 -1.58 -10.61 -5.18
CA GLU A 322 -0.51 -9.71 -5.60
C GLU A 322 0.81 -10.47 -5.80
N ASP A 323 1.52 -10.18 -6.88
CA ASP A 323 2.79 -10.81 -7.22
C ASP A 323 3.86 -10.56 -6.14
N PRO A 324 4.39 -11.60 -5.45
CA PRO A 324 5.38 -11.43 -4.39
C PRO A 324 6.68 -10.74 -4.85
N VAL A 325 7.01 -10.86 -6.14
CA VAL A 325 8.32 -10.52 -6.70
C VAL A 325 8.57 -9.01 -6.80
N LYS A 326 7.53 -8.18 -6.99
CA LYS A 326 7.68 -6.71 -7.10
C LYS A 326 7.93 -6.02 -5.76
N LEU A 327 7.53 -6.62 -4.64
CA LEU A 327 7.89 -6.14 -3.30
C LEU A 327 9.39 -6.27 -3.01
N ALA A 328 10.04 -7.30 -3.57
CA ALA A 328 11.48 -7.52 -3.45
C ALA A 328 12.29 -6.57 -4.35
N SER A 329 11.85 -6.31 -5.60
CA SER A 329 12.57 -5.41 -6.52
C SER A 329 12.57 -3.95 -6.01
N LYS A 330 11.46 -3.48 -5.41
CA LYS A 330 11.39 -2.17 -4.74
C LYS A 330 12.34 -2.06 -3.53
N ARG A 331 12.70 -3.16 -2.87
CA ARG A 331 13.74 -3.18 -1.81
C ARG A 331 15.16 -3.18 -2.39
N GLY A 332 15.38 -3.88 -3.50
CA GLY A 332 16.65 -3.88 -4.24
C GLY A 332 17.00 -2.51 -4.81
N LEU A 333 16.02 -1.80 -5.38
CA LEU A 333 16.17 -0.43 -5.90
C LEU A 333 16.47 0.58 -4.78
N LYS A 334 15.92 0.41 -3.58
CA LYS A 334 16.27 1.24 -2.41
C LYS A 334 17.70 0.98 -1.92
N SER A 335 18.17 -0.27 -2.02
CA SER A 335 19.55 -0.63 -1.70
C SER A 335 20.54 -0.03 -2.71
N SER A 336 20.27 -0.11 -4.02
CA SER A 336 21.12 0.49 -5.04
C SER A 336 21.13 2.02 -4.99
N ALA A 337 19.96 2.65 -4.75
CA ALA A 337 19.86 4.11 -4.56
C ALA A 337 20.63 4.57 -3.31
N SER A 338 20.59 3.81 -2.21
CA SER A 338 21.38 4.13 -1.00
C SER A 338 22.90 4.03 -1.24
N ARG A 339 23.34 3.07 -2.07
CA ARG A 339 24.74 2.89 -2.44
C ARG A 339 25.21 3.95 -3.43
N GLN A 340 24.38 4.36 -4.39
CA GLN A 340 24.65 5.47 -5.30
C GLN A 340 24.63 6.82 -4.58
N ALA A 341 23.74 7.05 -3.62
CA ALA A 341 23.74 8.26 -2.79
C ALA A 341 24.99 8.34 -1.89
N LYS A 342 25.48 7.20 -1.39
CA LYS A 342 26.74 7.12 -0.64
C LYS A 342 27.96 7.42 -1.51
N LEU A 343 27.95 6.98 -2.77
CA LEU A 343 28.99 7.29 -3.78
C LEU A 343 28.90 8.73 -4.29
N ALA A 344 27.70 9.30 -4.39
CA ALA A 344 27.48 10.70 -4.79
C ALA A 344 27.93 11.68 -3.70
N ARG A 345 27.70 11.36 -2.41
CA ARG A 345 28.25 12.13 -1.28
C ARG A 345 29.78 12.11 -1.20
N GLN A 346 30.42 11.07 -1.72
CA GLN A 346 31.89 11.03 -1.83
C GLN A 346 32.44 11.82 -3.03
N ARG A 347 31.57 12.31 -3.94
CA ARG A 347 31.96 13.07 -5.13
C ARG A 347 31.61 14.56 -5.06
N GLN A 348 30.97 15.03 -3.99
CA GLN A 348 30.55 16.43 -3.82
C GLN A 348 31.58 17.29 -3.05
N THR A 349 32.86 16.95 -3.15
CA THR A 349 33.97 17.88 -2.84
C THR A 349 34.59 18.32 -4.16
N ASP A 350 33.90 19.21 -4.86
CA ASP A 350 34.46 20.30 -5.70
C ASP A 350 33.33 20.92 -6.57
N PRO A 351 33.23 22.26 -6.67
CA PRO A 351 32.11 22.91 -7.34
C PRO A 351 32.46 23.31 -8.78
N SER A 352 31.56 23.06 -9.73
CA SER A 352 31.03 24.05 -10.69
C SER A 352 30.34 23.44 -11.91
N VAL A 353 29.45 24.26 -12.48
CA VAL A 353 28.92 24.30 -13.85
C VAL A 353 27.48 23.80 -14.07
N SER A 354 26.82 24.57 -14.94
CA SER A 354 25.44 25.01 -15.09
C SER A 354 24.50 24.05 -15.82
N VAL A 355 23.21 24.21 -15.53
CA VAL A 355 22.09 23.50 -16.16
C VAL A 355 21.52 24.34 -17.31
N ALA A 356 21.46 23.78 -18.51
CA ALA A 356 20.66 24.29 -19.62
C ALA A 356 19.42 23.41 -19.83
N ASN A 357 18.24 24.04 -19.86
CA ASN A 357 16.93 23.43 -20.07
C ASN A 357 16.67 23.15 -21.55
N PHE A 358 16.10 21.99 -21.87
CA PHE A 358 15.40 21.75 -23.15
C PHE A 358 14.04 21.10 -22.90
N LYS A 359 12.98 21.73 -23.42
CA LYS A 359 11.59 21.26 -23.42
C LYS A 359 11.38 20.33 -24.62
N GLY A 360 10.76 19.17 -24.40
CA GLY A 360 10.28 18.27 -25.45
C GLY A 360 8.75 18.17 -25.47
N PRO A 361 8.11 17.99 -26.64
CA PRO A 361 6.65 17.90 -26.77
C PRO A 361 6.10 16.49 -26.48
N LYS A 362 4.85 16.43 -26.01
CA LYS A 362 4.08 15.22 -25.69
C LYS A 362 3.62 14.47 -26.95
N PRO A 363 3.57 13.12 -26.95
CA PRO A 363 2.79 12.38 -27.94
C PRO A 363 1.55 11.70 -27.34
N THR A 364 0.52 11.73 -28.18
CA THR A 364 -0.84 11.17 -28.07
C THR A 364 -0.83 9.63 -28.14
N ILE A 365 -1.71 8.97 -27.38
CA ILE A 365 -1.90 7.52 -27.37
C ILE A 365 -3.11 7.16 -28.23
N THR A 366 -2.94 6.20 -29.14
CA THR A 366 -4.03 5.44 -29.78
C THR A 366 -3.92 3.97 -29.39
N SER A 367 -5.08 3.39 -29.08
CA SER A 367 -5.30 2.06 -28.51
C SER A 367 -5.72 1.04 -29.58
N ALA A 368 -5.21 -0.20 -29.47
CA ALA A 368 -5.82 -1.45 -29.96
C ALA A 368 -5.01 -2.63 -29.36
N SER A 369 -5.54 -3.39 -28.40
CA SER A 369 -6.38 -4.61 -28.50
C SER A 369 -5.61 -5.94 -28.70
N LEU A 370 -5.62 -6.73 -27.62
CA LEU A 370 -5.89 -8.19 -27.47
C LEU A 370 -5.11 -9.27 -28.28
N CYS A 371 -4.30 -10.04 -27.51
CA CYS A 371 -4.29 -11.51 -27.36
C CYS A 371 -4.02 -12.47 -28.56
N HIS A 372 -2.75 -12.86 -28.78
CA HIS A 372 -2.17 -14.24 -28.70
C HIS A 372 -0.65 -14.22 -29.04
N ASP A 373 0.11 -15.16 -28.47
CA ASP A 373 1.54 -15.60 -28.64
C ASP A 373 2.38 -15.04 -29.82
N PRO A 374 3.74 -14.90 -29.74
CA PRO A 374 4.70 -15.93 -29.29
C PRO A 374 5.88 -15.38 -28.43
N GLY A 375 6.64 -16.26 -27.78
CA GLY A 375 7.88 -15.89 -27.08
C GLY A 375 8.82 -15.05 -27.97
N TYR A 376 9.41 -13.99 -27.41
CA TYR A 376 10.28 -13.08 -28.13
C TYR A 376 11.61 -13.75 -28.52
N SER A 377 12.12 -13.50 -29.73
CA SER A 377 13.43 -14.01 -30.18
C SER A 377 14.50 -12.93 -30.20
N CYS A 378 15.75 -13.32 -29.92
CA CYS A 378 16.89 -12.39 -30.05
C CYS A 378 17.46 -12.37 -31.47
N PRO A 379 17.48 -11.22 -32.18
CA PRO A 379 18.00 -11.12 -33.54
C PRO A 379 19.52 -11.36 -33.61
N PHE A 380 20.26 -11.03 -32.55
CA PHE A 380 21.70 -11.28 -32.47
C PHE A 380 22.02 -12.78 -32.41
N CYS A 381 21.29 -13.54 -31.59
CA CYS A 381 21.42 -15.00 -31.55
C CYS A 381 21.03 -15.63 -32.88
N GLN A 382 19.93 -15.20 -33.48
CA GLN A 382 19.49 -15.71 -34.78
C GLN A 382 20.53 -15.46 -35.88
N SER A 383 21.19 -14.30 -35.88
CA SER A 383 22.28 -14.00 -36.82
C SER A 383 23.52 -14.87 -36.64
N GLN A 384 23.68 -15.48 -35.46
CA GLN A 384 24.76 -16.40 -35.11
C GLN A 384 24.36 -17.88 -35.22
N GLY A 385 23.16 -18.18 -35.73
CA GLY A 385 22.65 -19.55 -35.86
C GLY A 385 22.03 -20.14 -34.58
N PHE A 386 21.79 -19.34 -33.55
CA PHE A 386 21.19 -19.77 -32.28
C PHE A 386 19.73 -19.32 -32.16
N GLU A 387 18.84 -20.22 -31.75
CA GLU A 387 17.42 -19.91 -31.51
C GLU A 387 17.14 -19.78 -30.00
N SER A 388 17.27 -18.55 -29.49
CA SER A 388 16.92 -18.22 -28.10
C SER A 388 15.53 -17.60 -28.02
N LYS A 389 14.59 -18.28 -27.36
CA LYS A 389 13.22 -17.78 -27.10
C LYS A 389 13.10 -17.24 -25.67
N PHE A 390 12.44 -16.10 -25.52
CA PHE A 390 12.28 -15.38 -24.27
C PHE A 390 10.80 -15.16 -23.98
N GLY A 391 10.29 -15.65 -22.85
CA GLY A 391 8.89 -15.43 -22.46
C GLY A 391 8.56 -13.99 -22.04
N ARG A 392 9.57 -13.10 -21.92
CA ARG A 392 9.39 -11.71 -21.47
C ARG A 392 10.35 -10.74 -22.15
N ILE A 393 9.86 -9.55 -22.49
CA ILE A 393 10.59 -8.52 -23.21
C ILE A 393 11.74 -7.88 -22.40
N ASP A 394 11.64 -7.83 -21.06
CA ASP A 394 12.68 -7.30 -20.19
C ASP A 394 13.88 -8.25 -20.04
N VAL A 395 13.64 -9.56 -20.14
CA VAL A 395 14.68 -10.59 -20.17
C VAL A 395 15.40 -10.54 -21.52
N LEU A 396 14.64 -10.45 -22.61
CA LEU A 396 15.18 -10.24 -23.96
C LEU A 396 16.06 -9.00 -24.02
N ALA A 397 15.58 -7.85 -23.51
CA ALA A 397 16.34 -6.61 -23.52
C ALA A 397 17.66 -6.72 -22.73
N ARG A 398 17.63 -7.40 -21.58
CA ARG A 398 18.85 -7.64 -20.78
C ARG A 398 19.85 -8.53 -21.52
N HIS A 399 19.36 -9.55 -22.22
CA HIS A 399 20.19 -10.41 -23.05
C HIS A 399 20.76 -9.66 -24.27
N ILE A 400 19.95 -8.88 -24.98
CA ILE A 400 20.40 -8.02 -26.09
C ILE A 400 21.49 -7.04 -25.63
N ARG A 401 21.39 -6.49 -24.41
CA ARG A 401 22.43 -5.63 -23.84
C ARG A 401 23.80 -6.33 -23.80
N GLU A 402 23.86 -7.63 -23.55
CA GLU A 402 25.13 -8.37 -23.54
C GLU A 402 25.78 -8.43 -24.93
N HIS A 403 24.97 -8.54 -25.98
CA HIS A 403 25.46 -8.45 -27.37
C HIS A 403 25.91 -7.02 -27.71
N LEU A 404 25.12 -6.01 -27.34
CA LEU A 404 25.45 -4.61 -27.60
C LEU A 404 26.69 -4.14 -26.84
N ARG A 405 26.96 -4.67 -25.64
CA ARG A 405 28.21 -4.40 -24.90
C ARG A 405 29.46 -4.85 -25.64
N LYS A 406 29.35 -5.91 -26.45
CA LYS A 406 30.45 -6.46 -27.24
C LYS A 406 30.64 -5.76 -28.60
N LYS A 407 29.76 -4.83 -28.97
CA LYS A 407 29.88 -4.04 -30.20
C LYS A 407 30.56 -2.71 -29.92
N SER A 408 31.62 -2.43 -30.66
CA SER A 408 32.32 -1.14 -30.70
C SER A 408 32.05 -0.48 -32.04
N GLY A 409 31.15 0.51 -32.06
CA GLY A 409 30.82 1.30 -33.24
C GLY A 409 29.52 0.89 -33.93
N PRO A 410 29.17 1.60 -35.03
CA PRO A 410 27.93 1.38 -35.76
C PRO A 410 27.81 -0.02 -36.35
N PHE A 411 26.60 -0.57 -36.41
CA PHE A 411 26.34 -1.91 -36.94
C PHE A 411 25.03 -1.95 -37.75
N ARG A 412 24.92 -2.93 -38.66
CA ARG A 412 23.69 -3.17 -39.43
C ARG A 412 22.63 -3.83 -38.56
N CYS A 413 21.37 -3.52 -38.83
CA CYS A 413 20.25 -4.27 -38.27
C CYS A 413 20.36 -5.76 -38.66
N LEU A 414 19.99 -6.65 -37.74
CA LEU A 414 20.17 -8.10 -37.86
C LEU A 414 18.86 -8.86 -38.13
N TRP A 415 17.74 -8.14 -38.33
CA TRP A 415 16.53 -8.73 -38.90
C TRP A 415 16.75 -8.99 -40.40
N ARG A 416 16.34 -10.17 -40.89
CA ARG A 416 16.68 -10.68 -42.23
C ARG A 416 16.36 -9.71 -43.38
N ASP A 417 15.33 -8.87 -43.21
CA ASP A 417 14.84 -7.96 -44.24
C ASP A 417 15.19 -6.48 -43.98
N CYS A 418 16.00 -6.18 -42.95
CA CYS A 418 16.30 -4.82 -42.55
C CYS A 418 17.71 -4.39 -42.97
N ARG A 419 17.81 -3.28 -43.72
CA ARG A 419 19.09 -2.74 -44.23
C ARG A 419 19.61 -1.51 -43.45
N SER A 420 18.93 -1.12 -42.38
CA SER A 420 19.25 0.08 -41.60
C SER A 420 20.58 -0.05 -40.84
N PHE A 421 21.26 1.09 -40.67
CA PHE A 421 22.53 1.21 -39.97
C PHE A 421 22.31 1.94 -38.64
N LEU A 422 22.85 1.38 -37.54
CA LEU A 422 22.53 1.79 -36.18
C LEU A 422 23.81 2.21 -35.46
N ALA A 423 23.83 3.43 -34.92
CA ALA A 423 25.02 4.02 -34.32
C ALA A 423 25.32 3.47 -32.91
N ASP A 424 24.30 3.22 -32.10
CA ASP A 424 24.42 2.80 -30.70
C ASP A 424 23.18 2.03 -30.19
N SER A 425 23.19 1.72 -28.88
CA SER A 425 22.11 1.00 -28.19
C SER A 425 20.78 1.75 -28.16
N GLU A 426 20.78 3.09 -28.17
CA GLU A 426 19.55 3.89 -28.17
C GLU A 426 18.93 3.92 -29.57
N HIS A 427 19.76 4.07 -30.60
CA HIS A 427 19.35 3.92 -31.99
C HIS A 427 18.79 2.53 -32.27
N PHE A 428 19.40 1.48 -31.70
CA PHE A 428 18.87 0.12 -31.79
C PHE A 428 17.50 -0.04 -31.13
N ALA A 429 17.31 0.48 -29.91
CA ALA A 429 16.04 0.40 -29.20
C ALA A 429 14.91 1.11 -29.97
N GLY A 430 15.18 2.32 -30.45
CA GLY A 430 14.21 3.10 -31.21
C GLY A 430 13.90 2.50 -32.58
N HIS A 431 14.91 1.95 -33.26
CA HIS A 431 14.74 1.26 -34.53
C HIS A 431 13.94 -0.04 -34.39
N ALA A 432 14.22 -0.85 -33.35
CA ALA A 432 13.50 -2.09 -33.10
C ALA A 432 12.00 -1.84 -32.81
N ASP A 433 11.66 -0.75 -32.14
CA ASP A 433 10.26 -0.34 -31.92
C ASP A 433 9.59 0.11 -33.22
N ARG A 434 10.23 1.00 -33.99
CA ARG A 434 9.64 1.62 -35.19
C ARG A 434 9.53 0.66 -36.38
N GLU A 435 10.57 -0.11 -36.65
CA GLU A 435 10.68 -0.92 -37.88
C GLU A 435 10.32 -2.39 -37.65
N HIS A 436 10.35 -2.86 -36.39
CA HIS A 436 10.15 -4.28 -36.05
C HIS A 436 9.09 -4.51 -34.96
N GLY A 437 8.41 -3.47 -34.50
CA GLY A 437 7.34 -3.56 -33.49
C GLY A 437 7.80 -4.09 -32.12
N LEU A 438 9.11 -4.14 -31.86
CA LEU A 438 9.69 -4.70 -30.66
C LEU A 438 10.06 -3.60 -29.67
N LYS A 439 9.17 -3.34 -28.71
CA LYS A 439 9.32 -2.32 -27.65
C LYS A 439 10.35 -2.71 -26.59
N LEU A 440 11.64 -2.57 -26.93
CA LEU A 440 12.72 -2.79 -25.97
C LEU A 440 12.82 -1.61 -24.99
N PRO A 441 12.82 -1.85 -23.65
CA PRO A 441 12.98 -0.77 -22.68
C PRO A 441 14.34 -0.09 -22.85
N PRO A 442 14.42 1.19 -23.26
CA PRO A 442 15.71 1.83 -23.59
C PRO A 442 16.64 1.91 -22.37
N GLN A 443 16.05 2.07 -21.18
CA GLN A 443 16.76 2.06 -19.89
C GLN A 443 17.47 0.73 -19.61
N VAL A 444 16.99 -0.37 -20.21
CA VAL A 444 17.55 -1.74 -20.09
C VAL A 444 18.61 -2.02 -21.17
N LEU A 445 18.82 -1.10 -22.12
CA LEU A 445 19.86 -1.23 -23.16
C LEU A 445 21.04 -0.28 -22.95
N ARG A 446 20.87 0.79 -22.15
CA ARG A 446 21.96 1.68 -21.72
C ARG A 446 23.06 0.90 -20.98
N LYS A 447 24.32 1.26 -21.26
CA LYS A 447 25.54 0.61 -20.74
C LYS A 447 25.61 0.59 -19.22
#